data_AF-A0A956NPN0-F1
#
_entry.id   AF-A0A956NPN0-F1
#
_cell.length_a   1.000
_cell.length_b   1.000
_cell.length_c   1.000
_cell.angle_alpha   90.00
_cell.angle_beta   90.00
_cell.angle_gamma   90.00
#
_symmetry.space_group_name_H-M   'P 1'
#
loop_
_entity.id
_entity.type
_entity.pdbx_description
1 polymer ?
#
loop_
_entity_poly.entity_id
_entity_poly.type
_entity_poly.pdbx_seq_one_letter_code
_entity_poly.pdbx_strand_id
1 'polypeptide(L)'
;VYTGQDLLDVPEMVLIDTFGRFGFDLYRKARGISDSPVKADRVRKSIGKEKTYRKLLYRDEDVLKELTSLCQRVAGSLERNEKKGRTIVLKVRYGDFSTLTKRHSLDEYTDQLDIIEKEVRQLIEEIGQVEKGIRLLGVTVTNFQA
;
A
#
# COMPACT_ATOMS: atom_id res chain seq x y z
N VAL A 1 3.69 -3.69 -29.29
CA VAL A 1 4.94 -3.82 -28.50
C VAL A 1 4.80 -5.05 -27.62
N TYR A 2 5.46 -6.13 -28.02
CA TYR A 2 5.48 -7.44 -27.33
C TYR A 2 6.87 -7.79 -26.81
N THR A 3 7.94 -7.24 -27.41
CA THR A 3 9.33 -7.46 -26.99
C THR A 3 10.03 -6.15 -26.61
N GLY A 4 11.21 -6.25 -25.99
CA GLY A 4 12.07 -5.09 -25.73
C GLY A 4 12.60 -4.44 -27.01
N GLN A 5 12.82 -5.23 -28.07
CA GLN A 5 13.20 -4.70 -29.39
C GLN A 5 12.08 -3.83 -29.97
N ASP A 6 10.83 -4.31 -29.90
CA ASP A 6 9.68 -3.53 -30.38
C ASP A 6 9.59 -2.16 -29.66
N LEU A 7 9.97 -2.10 -28.38
CA LEU A 7 9.94 -0.88 -27.57
C LEU A 7 11.07 0.09 -27.97
N LEU A 8 12.22 -0.43 -28.42
CA LEU A 8 13.29 0.39 -28.99
C LEU A 8 12.84 1.06 -30.29
N ASP A 9 11.98 0.41 -31.07
CA ASP A 9 11.52 0.94 -32.35
C ASP A 9 10.39 1.98 -32.20
N VAL A 10 9.81 2.16 -31.01
CA VAL A 10 8.78 3.18 -30.76
C VAL A 10 9.43 4.57 -30.61
N PRO A 11 8.97 5.59 -31.36
CA PRO A 11 9.43 6.97 -31.17
C PRO A 11 9.12 7.50 -29.77
N GLU A 12 10.03 8.32 -29.23
CA GLU A 12 9.90 8.91 -27.89
C GLU A 12 8.57 9.65 -27.70
N MET A 13 8.19 10.49 -28.67
CA MET A 13 6.93 11.25 -28.62
C MET A 13 5.70 10.34 -28.55
N VAL A 14 5.69 9.20 -29.24
CA VAL A 14 4.56 8.25 -29.17
C VAL A 14 4.42 7.67 -27.77
N LEU A 15 5.55 7.36 -27.11
CA LEU A 15 5.53 6.88 -25.72
C LEU A 15 5.08 7.99 -24.76
N ILE A 16 5.54 9.22 -24.95
CA ILE A 16 5.13 10.38 -24.13
C ILE A 16 3.64 10.67 -24.31
N ASP A 17 3.12 10.69 -25.54
CA ASP A 17 1.70 10.96 -25.80
C ASP A 17 0.79 9.88 -25.19
N THR A 18 1.27 8.63 -25.16
CA THR A 18 0.52 7.48 -24.62
C THR A 18 0.61 7.40 -23.09
N PHE A 19 1.79 7.65 -22.51
CA PHE A 19 2.08 7.35 -21.10
C PHE A 19 2.53 8.58 -20.28
N GLY A 20 2.53 9.76 -20.87
CA GLY A 20 3.01 11.00 -20.27
C GLY A 20 4.47 10.91 -19.82
N ARG A 21 4.73 11.36 -18.59
CA ARG A 21 6.08 11.29 -17.98
C ARG A 21 6.65 9.87 -17.94
N PHE A 22 5.81 8.86 -17.75
CA PHE A 22 6.28 7.48 -17.77
C PHE A 22 6.77 7.06 -19.15
N GLY A 23 6.21 7.63 -20.23
CA GLY A 23 6.65 7.39 -21.60
C GLY A 23 8.08 7.84 -21.86
N PHE A 24 8.41 9.06 -21.39
CA PHE A 24 9.78 9.59 -21.41
C PHE A 24 10.74 8.66 -20.67
N ASP A 25 10.39 8.25 -19.44
CA ASP A 25 11.21 7.35 -18.65
C ASP A 25 11.35 5.96 -19.31
N LEU A 26 10.28 5.47 -19.94
CA LEU A 26 10.24 4.15 -20.60
C LEU A 26 11.14 4.12 -21.84
N TYR A 27 11.10 5.18 -22.67
CA TYR A 27 11.97 5.33 -23.84
C TYR A 27 13.46 5.22 -23.47
N ARG A 28 13.84 5.93 -22.41
CA ARG A 28 15.21 5.97 -21.87
C ARG A 28 15.62 4.64 -21.25
N LYS A 29 14.74 4.02 -20.45
CA LYS A 29 14.98 2.71 -19.82
C LYS A 29 15.19 1.61 -20.85
N ALA A 30 14.40 1.58 -21.93
CA ALA A 30 14.57 0.61 -23.01
C ALA A 30 15.98 0.68 -23.63
N ARG A 31 16.59 1.86 -23.61
CA ARG A 31 17.94 2.16 -24.12
C ARG A 31 19.04 2.14 -23.06
N GLY A 32 18.73 1.68 -21.85
CA GLY A 32 19.70 1.65 -20.74
C GLY A 32 20.11 3.01 -20.20
N ILE A 33 19.38 4.09 -20.54
CA ILE A 33 19.71 5.44 -20.10
C ILE A 33 19.05 5.71 -18.75
N SER A 34 19.86 5.90 -17.71
CA SER A 34 19.40 6.24 -16.36
C SER A 34 20.39 7.19 -15.67
N ASP A 35 19.98 8.45 -15.50
CA ASP A 35 20.77 9.49 -14.80
C ASP A 35 20.40 9.59 -13.31
N SER A 36 19.64 8.63 -12.79
CA SER A 36 19.21 8.66 -11.39
C SER A 36 20.42 8.47 -10.47
N PRO A 37 20.70 9.41 -9.54
CA PRO A 37 21.79 9.25 -8.62
C PRO A 37 21.54 8.06 -7.68
N VAL A 38 22.61 7.39 -7.27
CA VAL A 38 22.54 6.38 -6.21
C VAL A 38 22.10 7.08 -4.92
N LYS A 39 21.00 6.61 -4.33
CA LYS A 39 20.51 7.10 -3.04
C LYS A 39 20.93 6.13 -1.95
N ALA A 40 22.02 6.46 -1.26
CA ALA A 40 22.54 5.64 -0.14
C ALA A 40 21.53 5.57 1.01
N ASP A 41 20.85 6.68 1.29
CA ASP A 41 19.86 6.78 2.35
C ASP A 41 18.44 6.72 1.82
N ARG A 42 17.60 5.90 2.46
CA ARG A 42 16.17 5.80 2.17
C ARG A 42 15.35 6.14 3.40
N VAL A 43 14.80 7.34 3.43
CA VAL A 43 13.79 7.72 4.43
C VAL A 43 12.55 6.86 4.23
N ARG A 44 12.21 6.08 5.25
CA ARG A 44 11.02 5.24 5.26
C ARG A 44 9.77 6.13 5.25
N LYS A 45 8.91 5.98 4.24
CA LYS A 45 7.69 6.78 4.08
C LYS A 45 6.44 6.15 4.70
N SER A 46 6.48 4.85 5.00
CA SER A 46 5.37 4.12 5.61
C SER A 46 5.84 2.85 6.34
N ILE A 47 4.99 2.39 7.25
CA ILE A 47 5.13 1.13 8.00
C ILE A 47 3.79 0.41 7.88
N GLY A 48 3.80 -0.75 7.25
CA GLY A 48 2.60 -1.56 7.07
C GLY A 48 2.89 -3.04 7.18
N LYS A 49 1.82 -3.79 7.48
CA LYS A 49 1.79 -5.25 7.50
C LYS A 49 0.57 -5.68 6.70
N GLU A 50 0.78 -6.65 5.83
CA GLU A 50 -0.29 -7.29 5.09
C GLU A 50 -0.13 -8.81 5.15
N LYS A 51 -1.26 -9.52 5.03
CA LYS A 51 -1.30 -10.98 5.05
C LYS A 51 -2.24 -11.44 3.94
N THR A 52 -1.74 -12.33 3.09
CA THR A 52 -2.55 -13.06 2.11
C THR A 52 -2.97 -14.39 2.73
N TYR A 53 -4.27 -14.67 2.73
CA TYR A 53 -4.84 -15.86 3.35
C TYR A 53 -4.95 -17.01 2.36
N ARG A 54 -4.60 -18.22 2.82
CA ARG A 54 -4.76 -19.44 2.03
C ARG A 54 -6.23 -19.78 1.79
N LYS A 55 -7.04 -19.70 2.86
CA LYS A 55 -8.50 -19.79 2.82
C LYS A 55 -9.08 -18.38 2.91
N LEU A 56 -10.11 -18.09 2.12
CA LEU A 56 -10.78 -16.79 2.17
C LEU A 56 -11.48 -16.62 3.52
N LEU A 57 -11.47 -15.39 4.03
CA LEU A 57 -12.20 -15.02 5.25
C LEU A 57 -13.60 -14.57 4.87
N TYR A 58 -14.62 -15.13 5.51
CA TYR A 58 -16.03 -14.81 5.25
C TYR A 58 -16.78 -14.27 6.48
N ARG A 59 -16.19 -14.43 7.68
CA ARG A 59 -16.81 -14.02 8.94
C ARG A 59 -16.16 -12.75 9.44
N ASP A 60 -16.98 -11.80 9.86
CA ASP A 60 -16.52 -10.53 10.41
C ASP A 60 -15.60 -10.72 11.61
N GLU A 61 -15.90 -11.71 12.47
CA GLU A 61 -15.05 -12.06 13.61
C GLU A 61 -13.62 -12.47 13.20
N ASP A 62 -13.49 -13.27 12.14
CA ASP A 62 -12.18 -13.70 11.62
C ASP A 62 -11.42 -12.50 11.04
N VAL A 63 -12.12 -11.61 10.34
CA VAL A 63 -11.56 -10.38 9.77
C VAL A 63 -11.07 -9.46 10.88
N LEU A 64 -11.89 -9.19 11.89
CA LEU A 64 -11.54 -8.33 13.03
C LEU A 64 -10.36 -8.89 13.82
N LYS A 65 -10.33 -10.21 14.05
CA LYS A 65 -9.21 -10.88 14.73
C LYS A 65 -7.90 -10.67 13.97
N GLU A 66 -7.92 -10.85 12.65
CA GLU A 66 -6.73 -10.65 11.82
C GLU A 66 -6.32 -9.18 11.73
N LEU A 67 -7.28 -8.24 11.68
CA LEU A 67 -7.00 -6.80 11.73
C LEU A 67 -6.34 -6.39 13.04
N THR A 68 -6.83 -6.86 14.19
CA THR A 68 -6.20 -6.64 15.50
C THR A 68 -4.74 -7.14 15.49
N SER A 69 -4.50 -8.35 14.97
CA SER A 69 -3.13 -8.88 14.85
C SER A 69 -2.23 -8.01 13.95
N LEU A 70 -2.77 -7.50 12.83
CA LEU A 70 -2.02 -6.59 11.95
C LEU A 70 -1.73 -5.25 12.63
N CYS A 71 -2.69 -4.68 13.36
CA CYS A 71 -2.52 -3.44 14.11
C CYS A 71 -1.43 -3.57 15.17
N GLN A 72 -1.43 -4.65 15.96
CA GLN A 72 -0.37 -4.96 16.94
C GLN A 72 1.02 -4.99 16.30
N ARG A 73 1.13 -5.65 15.15
CA ARG A 73 2.42 -5.75 14.42
C ARG A 73 2.85 -4.43 13.80
N VAL A 74 1.92 -3.57 13.42
CA VAL A 74 2.18 -2.22 12.90
C VAL A 74 2.61 -1.30 14.04
N ALA A 75 1.85 -1.22 15.13
CA ALA A 75 2.15 -0.43 16.32
C ALA A 75 3.52 -0.79 16.91
N GLY A 76 3.79 -2.08 17.15
CA GLY A 76 5.11 -2.50 17.63
C GLY A 76 6.24 -2.24 16.61
N SER A 77 5.94 -2.13 15.31
CA SER A 77 6.94 -1.71 14.32
C SER A 77 7.16 -0.21 14.30
N LEU A 78 6.13 0.59 14.58
CA LEU A 78 6.23 2.04 14.73
C LEU A 78 7.10 2.38 15.94
N GLU A 79 6.79 1.76 17.08
CA GLU A 79 7.55 1.88 18.33
C GLU A 79 9.03 1.52 18.14
N ARG A 80 9.34 0.33 17.60
CA ARG A 80 10.74 -0.10 17.36
C ARG A 80 11.52 0.79 16.40
N ASN A 81 10.85 1.55 15.54
CA ASN A 81 11.49 2.45 14.59
C ASN A 81 11.43 3.92 15.06
N GLU A 82 10.91 4.18 16.26
CA GLU A 82 10.72 5.53 16.81
C GLU A 82 9.97 6.43 15.82
N LYS A 83 8.91 5.89 15.20
CA LYS A 83 8.09 6.60 14.21
C LYS A 83 6.65 6.71 14.67
N LYS A 84 6.12 7.92 14.57
CA LYS A 84 4.69 8.21 14.67
C LYS A 84 4.19 8.68 13.31
N GLY A 85 3.00 8.22 12.92
CA GLY A 85 2.34 8.65 11.68
C GLY A 85 0.90 9.05 11.93
N ARG A 86 0.31 9.79 11.00
CA ARG A 86 -1.08 10.28 11.17
C ARG A 86 -2.07 9.67 10.20
N THR A 87 -1.61 9.11 9.07
CA THR A 87 -2.52 8.54 8.07
C THR A 87 -2.52 7.02 8.18
N ILE A 88 -3.68 6.46 8.52
CA ILE A 88 -3.93 5.03 8.60
C ILE A 88 -4.61 4.58 7.31
N VAL A 89 -4.13 3.48 6.74
CA VAL A 89 -4.59 2.93 5.46
C VAL A 89 -4.97 1.48 5.66
N LEU A 90 -6.21 1.15 5.33
CA LEU A 90 -6.73 -0.21 5.28
C LEU A 90 -6.83 -0.65 3.82
N LYS A 91 -6.19 -1.77 3.49
CA LYS A 91 -6.27 -2.44 2.19
C LYS A 91 -7.01 -3.77 2.36
N VAL A 92 -8.03 -3.98 1.54
CA VAL A 92 -8.78 -5.24 1.45
C VAL A 92 -8.71 -5.73 0.02
N ARG A 93 -8.32 -6.99 -0.17
CA ARG A 93 -8.43 -7.67 -1.47
C ARG A 93 -9.35 -8.87 -1.33
N TYR A 94 -10.29 -9.02 -2.25
CA TYR A 94 -11.25 -10.11 -2.26
C TYR A 94 -10.77 -11.32 -3.07
N GLY A 95 -11.55 -12.41 -3.03
CA GLY A 95 -11.26 -13.65 -3.76
C GLY A 95 -11.20 -13.48 -5.28
N ASP A 96 -11.91 -12.50 -5.83
CA ASP A 96 -11.89 -12.11 -7.24
C ASP A 96 -10.71 -11.17 -7.59
N PHE A 97 -9.79 -10.94 -6.65
CA PHE A 97 -8.65 -10.02 -6.73
C PHE A 97 -8.99 -8.53 -6.85
N SER A 98 -10.27 -8.15 -6.79
CA SER A 98 -10.66 -6.75 -6.63
C SER A 98 -10.09 -6.22 -5.31
N THR A 99 -9.56 -4.99 -5.33
CA THR A 99 -8.89 -4.38 -4.19
C THR A 99 -9.57 -3.07 -3.83
N LEU A 100 -9.98 -2.93 -2.57
CA LEU A 100 -10.44 -1.68 -1.98
C LEU A 100 -9.38 -1.15 -1.03
N THR A 101 -9.25 0.18 -0.99
CA THR A 101 -8.35 0.85 -0.06
C THR A 101 -9.07 2.06 0.52
N LYS A 102 -9.17 2.11 1.84
CA LYS A 102 -9.65 3.26 2.59
C LYS A 102 -8.52 3.82 3.44
N ARG A 103 -8.59 5.11 3.71
CA ARG A 103 -7.61 5.80 4.54
C ARG A 103 -8.27 6.89 5.33
N HIS A 104 -7.76 7.11 6.53
CA HIS A 104 -8.14 8.24 7.37
C HIS A 104 -6.87 8.92 7.90
N SER A 105 -6.88 10.25 7.98
CA SER A 105 -5.77 11.01 8.57
C SER A 105 -6.24 11.64 9.86
N LEU A 106 -5.54 11.32 10.94
CA LEU A 106 -5.72 11.89 12.26
C LEU A 106 -5.18 13.31 12.32
N ASP A 107 -5.69 14.10 13.26
CA ASP A 107 -5.17 15.43 13.58
C ASP A 107 -3.76 15.34 14.18
N GLU A 108 -3.55 14.38 15.09
CA GLU A 108 -2.30 14.15 15.80
C GLU A 108 -1.56 12.89 15.29
N TYR A 109 -0.23 12.90 15.41
CA TYR A 109 0.60 11.73 15.06
C TYR A 109 0.48 10.65 16.14
N THR A 110 0.37 9.39 15.72
CA THR A 110 0.24 8.25 16.62
C THR A 110 1.14 7.07 16.23
N ASP A 111 1.54 6.33 17.26
CA ASP A 111 2.08 4.97 17.23
C ASP A 111 1.27 4.03 18.13
N GLN A 112 0.21 4.56 18.77
CA GLN A 112 -0.56 3.86 19.79
C GLN A 112 -1.52 2.85 19.17
N LEU A 113 -1.50 1.62 19.71
CA LEU A 113 -2.25 0.50 19.17
C LEU A 113 -3.77 0.72 19.22
N ASP A 114 -4.28 1.21 20.33
CA ASP A 114 -5.71 1.47 20.57
C ASP A 114 -6.28 2.48 19.57
N ILE A 115 -5.54 3.55 19.28
CA ILE A 115 -5.90 4.53 18.26
C ILE A 115 -5.90 3.87 16.88
N ILE A 116 -4.84 3.15 16.51
CA ILE A 116 -4.75 2.49 15.20
C ILE A 116 -5.88 1.46 15.01
N GLU A 117 -6.18 0.65 16.02
CA GLU A 117 -7.26 -0.34 15.96
C GLU A 117 -8.62 0.31 15.82
N LYS A 118 -8.89 1.38 16.57
CA LYS A 118 -10.16 2.12 16.48
C LYS A 118 -10.41 2.61 15.05
N GLU A 119 -9.41 3.22 14.44
CA GLU A 119 -9.50 3.75 13.08
C GLU A 119 -9.66 2.63 12.05
N VAL A 120 -8.90 1.54 12.19
CA VAL A 120 -9.04 0.38 11.30
C VAL A 120 -10.42 -0.25 11.40
N ARG A 121 -11.04 -0.28 12.58
CA ARG A 121 -12.43 -0.75 12.78
C ARG A 121 -13.44 0.12 12.03
N GLN A 122 -13.32 1.44 12.13
CA GLN A 122 -14.17 2.36 11.37
C GLN A 122 -13.99 2.18 9.85
N LEU A 123 -12.74 2.04 9.39
CA LEU A 123 -12.46 1.87 7.97
C LEU A 123 -13.01 0.55 7.41
N ILE A 124 -13.01 -0.55 8.18
CA ILE A 124 -13.59 -1.82 7.71
C ILE A 124 -15.12 -1.76 7.68
N GLU A 125 -15.74 -1.07 8.64
CA GLU A 125 -17.20 -0.81 8.64
C GLU A 125 -17.62 0.00 7.40
N GLU A 126 -16.85 1.01 7.01
CA GLU A 126 -17.09 1.76 5.77
C GLU A 126 -16.93 0.95 4.48
N ILE A 127 -16.05 -0.05 4.47
CA ILE A 127 -15.84 -0.92 3.30
C ILE A 127 -17.04 -1.87 3.13
N GLY A 128 -17.60 -2.35 4.24
CA GLY A 128 -18.76 -3.24 4.21
C GLY A 128 -18.45 -4.66 3.76
N GLN A 129 -19.44 -5.30 3.13
CA GLN A 129 -19.62 -6.75 2.95
C GLN A 129 -18.34 -7.59 2.71
N VAL A 130 -18.24 -8.66 3.51
CA VAL A 130 -17.24 -9.74 3.43
C VAL A 130 -17.70 -10.88 2.50
N GLU A 131 -18.86 -10.75 1.84
CA GLU A 131 -19.51 -11.81 1.05
C GLU A 131 -18.64 -12.37 -0.08
N LYS A 132 -17.80 -11.53 -0.70
CA LYS A 132 -16.87 -11.95 -1.76
C LYS A 132 -15.68 -12.78 -1.24
N GLY A 133 -15.56 -12.94 0.07
CA GLY A 133 -14.44 -13.57 0.73
C GLY A 133 -13.17 -12.73 0.66
N ILE A 134 -12.54 -12.45 1.80
CA ILE A 134 -11.32 -11.66 1.85
C ILE A 134 -10.10 -12.56 1.66
N ARG A 135 -9.26 -12.19 0.68
CA ARG A 135 -8.00 -12.85 0.31
C ARG A 135 -6.78 -12.19 0.95
N LEU A 136 -6.81 -10.88 1.16
CA LEU A 136 -5.73 -10.15 1.82
C LEU A 136 -6.28 -8.99 2.64
N LEU A 137 -5.68 -8.81 3.82
CA LEU A 137 -5.84 -7.62 4.66
C LEU A 137 -4.48 -6.96 4.84
N GLY A 138 -4.46 -5.63 4.80
CA GLY A 138 -3.26 -4.84 5.04
C GLY A 138 -3.57 -3.58 5.83
N VAL A 139 -2.79 -3.33 6.87
CA VAL A 139 -2.82 -2.09 7.66
C VAL A 139 -1.50 -1.38 7.45
N THR A 140 -1.54 -0.08 7.13
CA THR A 140 -0.35 0.74 6.93
C THR A 140 -0.52 2.09 7.58
N VAL A 141 0.50 2.54 8.30
CA VAL A 141 0.63 3.92 8.78
C VAL A 141 1.65 4.64 7.91
N THR A 142 1.29 5.85 7.48
CA THR A 142 2.10 6.74 6.63
C THR A 142 2.03 8.16 7.15
N ASN A 143 2.71 9.08 6.48
CA ASN A 143 2.76 10.51 6.83
C ASN A 143 3.38 10.66 8.23
N PHE A 144 4.67 10.33 8.31
CA PHE A 144 5.42 10.34 9.58
C PHE A 144 5.78 11.75 10.02
N GLN A 145 5.87 11.92 11.33
CA GLN A 145 6.44 13.11 11.94
C GLN A 145 7.86 13.31 11.39
N ALA A 146 8.15 14.55 11.00
CA ALA A 146 9.45 14.96 10.49
C ALA A 146 10.53 14.83 11.57
#